data_AF-A0A355BLG4-F1
#
_entry.id   AF-A0A355BLG4-F1
#
_cell.length_a   1.000
_cell.length_b   1.000
_cell.length_c   1.000
_cell.angle_alpha   90.00
_cell.angle_beta   90.00
_cell.angle_gamma   90.00
#
_symmetry.space_group_name_H-M   'P 1'
#
loop_
_entity.id
_entity.type
_entity.pdbx_description
1 polymer ?
#
loop_
_entity_poly.entity_id
_entity_poly.type
_entity_poly.pdbx_seq_one_letter_code
_entity_poly.pdbx_strand_id
1 'polypeptide(L)' 'MTRILLVEDDDSIVANLSAFLQTEGFAVT' A
#
# COMPACT_ATOMS: atom_id res chain seq x y z
N MET A 1 14.25 -3.77 -3.11
CA MET A 1 12.97 -3.08 -2.91
C MET A 1 11.86 -4.08 -3.19
N THR A 2 11.07 -4.43 -2.17
CA THR A 2 10.02 -5.44 -2.29
C THR A 2 8.74 -4.78 -2.81
N ARG A 3 8.06 -5.47 -3.74
CA ARG A 3 6.82 -4.97 -4.36
C ARG A 3 5.62 -5.69 -3.76
N ILE A 4 4.58 -4.94 -3.45
CA ILE A 4 3.31 -5.45 -2.90
C ILE A 4 2.19 -5.03 -3.85
N LEU A 5 1.34 -5.99 -4.22
CA LEU A 5 0.06 -5.72 -4.88
C LEU A 5 -1.00 -5.63 -3.79
N LEU A 6 -1.68 -4.49 -3.70
CA LEU A 6 -2.75 -4.29 -2.74
C LEU A 6 -4.10 -4.36 -3.45
N VAL A 7 -4.94 -5.33 -3.05
CA VAL A 7 -6.31 -5.48 -3.57
C VAL A 7 -7.27 -5.42 -2.39
N GLU A 8 -8.09 -4.38 -2.36
CA GLU A 8 -9.00 -4.02 -1.29
C GLU A 8 -10.14 -3.21 -1.92
N ASP A 9 -11.39 -3.41 -1.49
CA ASP A 9 -12.56 -2.76 -2.08
C ASP A 9 -12.88 -1.40 -1.45
N ASP A 10 -12.31 -1.11 -0.27
CA ASP A 10 -12.44 0.17 0.40
C ASP A 10 -11.26 1.12 0.10
N ASP A 11 -11.53 2.23 -0.59
CA ASP A 11 -10.55 3.26 -0.95
C ASP A 11 -9.82 3.86 0.27
N SER A 12 -10.50 3.98 1.42
CA SER A 12 -9.90 4.53 2.63
C SER A 12 -8.85 3.60 3.22
N ILE A 13 -9.06 2.29 3.12
CA ILE A 13 -8.09 1.28 3.56
C ILE A 13 -6.90 1.27 2.58
N VAL A 14 -7.15 1.30 1.27
CA VAL A 14 -6.11 1.38 0.24
C VAL A 14 -5.20 2.59 0.48
N ALA A 15 -5.78 3.76 0.72
CA ALA A 15 -5.02 4.99 0.91
C ALA A 15 -4.13 4.94 2.17
N ASN A 16 -4.71 4.55 3.31
CA ASN A 16 -3.98 4.53 4.57
C ASN A 16 -2.87 3.46 4.58
N LEU A 17 -3.16 2.26 4.07
CA LEU A 17 -2.20 1.17 4.05
C LEU A 17 -1.10 1.39 3.02
N SER A 18 -1.43 1.95 1.84
CA SER A 18 -0.42 2.31 0.84
C SER A 18 0.55 3.35 1.39
N ALA A 19 0.05 4.39 2.07
CA ALA A 19 0.89 5.42 2.67
C ALA A 19 1.85 4.82 3.72
N PHE A 20 1.34 3.97 4.62
CA PHE A 20 2.15 3.29 5.62
C PHE A 20 3.23 2.38 4.99
N LEU A 21 2.86 1.55 4.02
CA LEU A 21 3.82 0.64 3.37
C LEU A 21 4.90 1.40 2.58
N GLN A 22 4.55 2.53 1.99
CA GLN A 22 5.52 3.40 1.32
C GLN A 22 6.51 4.01 2.31
N THR A 23 6.10 4.39 3.52
CA THR A 23 7.02 4.88 4.56
C THR A 23 8.00 3.80 5.04
N GLU A 24 7.59 2.53 5.00
CA GLU A 24 8.44 1.38 5.31
C GLU A 24 9.36 0.97 4.13
N GLY A 25 9.30 1.66 2.99
CA GLY A 25 10.16 1.42 1.83
C GLY A 25 9.66 0.35 0.86
N PHE A 26 8.39 -0.03 0.96
CA PHE A 26 7.74 -0.92 -0.02
C PHE A 26 7.25 -0.13 -1.23
N ALA A 27 7.37 -0.73 -2.41
CA ALA A 27 6.70 -0.23 -3.60
C ALA A 27 5.31 -0.90 -3.69
N VAL A 28 4.26 -0.13 -3.43
CA VAL A 28 2.86 -0.59 -3.52
C VAL A 28 2.32 -0.28 -4.92
N THR A 29 1.58 -1.21 -5.51
CA THR A 29 0.86 -1.07 -6.78
C THR A 29 -0.56 -1.55 -6.62
#